data_AF-A0A9D6DEP1-F1
#
_entry.id   AF-A0A9D6DEP1-F1
#
_cell.length_a   1.000
_cell.length_b   1.000
_cell.length_c   1.000
_cell.angle_alpha   90.00
_cell.angle_beta   90.00
_cell.angle_gamma   90.00
#
_symmetry.space_group_name_H-M   'P 1'
#
loop_
_entity.id
_entity.type
_entity.pdbx_description
1 polymer ?
#
loop_
_entity_poly.entity_id
_entity_poly.type
_entity_poly.pdbx_seq_one_letter_code
_entity_poly.pdbx_strand_id
1 'polypeptide(L)'
;MRPSKRLLLLFGLWWLLALALIALRLAMPQHAAPFAALWWASGAVLVMVAMWDAYERAPAATIDVVRSLPENLALNVRNEAHLVLRNLGPRPVRLEVADDPPVHIDIPELPVQLTLAPGEQARVNYRVLPRRRGDARFGPVWLRRHSPLGLWEARSRPGDECSVKVFPNFVAASRLAGMGLEREMGAIGVHLQQRRGDGMDFHQLREFRTGDSLRQIDWKATARYRKPISREYQDERDQDILFLLDCGRRMRARDAELSHFDHALNALLLTAQVGLRQGDGVGLLTFAAAERGAHCCDGTRWLAPIKGHTALNRLIHQVYDLHSSTTASDYLEAAQGLLERHRKRAMVILVTNVREEDADDLHAATTLLARRHRVVVASLREQALDERIAAPLQVLDDTLACLGTLDYLGARERLLQQLRQRGLSVIDTLPQQLHVELVAEYLRLKRSNAL
;
A
#
# COMPACT_ATOMS: atom_id res chain seq x y z
N MET A 1 -28.06 5.56 27.22
CA MET A 1 -28.81 4.30 26.95
C MET A 1 -29.83 4.60 25.86
N ARG A 2 -30.18 3.63 25.02
CA ARG A 2 -31.19 3.81 23.97
C ARG A 2 -32.20 2.66 24.02
N PRO A 3 -33.49 2.91 23.77
CA PRO A 3 -34.46 1.85 23.58
C PRO A 3 -34.09 1.06 22.31
N SER A 4 -34.13 -0.26 22.40
CA SER A 4 -33.96 -1.13 21.23
C SER A 4 -35.15 -1.03 20.28
N LYS A 5 -34.98 -1.54 19.06
CA LYS A 5 -36.11 -1.71 18.12
C LYS A 5 -37.23 -2.58 18.70
N ARG A 6 -36.90 -3.57 19.54
CA ARG A 6 -37.90 -4.46 20.18
C ARG A 6 -38.80 -3.70 21.13
N LEU A 7 -38.22 -2.84 21.98
CA LEU A 7 -39.01 -2.02 22.91
C LEU A 7 -39.92 -1.06 22.15
N LEU A 8 -39.41 -0.41 21.09
CA LEU A 8 -40.22 0.47 20.24
C LEU A 8 -41.36 -0.28 19.53
N LEU A 9 -41.12 -1.50 19.06
CA LEU A 9 -42.17 -2.35 18.47
C LEU A 9 -43.23 -2.76 19.49
N LEU A 10 -42.84 -3.14 20.71
CA LEU A 10 -43.78 -3.48 21.77
C LEU A 10 -44.63 -2.27 22.17
N PHE A 11 -44.03 -1.10 22.29
CA PHE A 11 -44.76 0.15 22.51
C PHE A 11 -45.68 0.50 21.34
N GLY A 12 -45.22 0.32 20.10
CA GLY A 12 -46.03 0.54 18.90
C GLY A 12 -47.23 -0.40 18.82
N LEU A 13 -47.04 -1.69 19.11
CA LEU A 13 -48.13 -2.68 19.16
C LEU A 13 -49.10 -2.37 20.29
N TRP A 14 -48.60 -1.99 21.46
CA TRP A 14 -49.43 -1.52 22.58
C TRP A 14 -50.25 -0.27 22.20
N TRP A 15 -49.69 0.64 21.41
CA TRP A 15 -50.39 1.81 20.90
C TRP A 15 -51.44 1.47 19.82
N LEU A 16 -51.15 0.52 18.94
CA LEU A 16 -52.12 -0.02 17.97
C LEU A 16 -53.31 -0.68 18.68
N LEU A 17 -53.07 -1.41 19.77
CA LEU A 17 -54.14 -1.95 20.61
C LEU A 17 -55.01 -0.83 21.20
N ALA A 18 -54.45 0.33 21.51
CA ALA A 18 -55.21 1.50 21.96
C ALA A 18 -56.18 2.00 20.88
N LEU A 19 -55.73 2.07 19.62
CA LEU A 19 -56.59 2.46 18.49
C LEU A 19 -57.73 1.46 18.26
N ALA A 20 -57.44 0.16 18.34
CA ALA A 20 -58.45 -0.88 18.24
C ALA A 20 -59.49 -0.78 19.39
N LEU A 21 -59.04 -0.43 20.59
CA LEU A 21 -59.93 -0.21 21.74
C LEU A 21 -60.79 1.05 21.58
N ILE A 22 -60.27 2.11 20.99
CA ILE A 22 -61.06 3.31 20.66
C ILE A 22 -62.16 2.94 19.66
N ALA A 23 -61.84 2.17 18.61
CA ALA A 23 -62.82 1.69 17.64
C ALA A 23 -63.88 0.78 18.29
N LEU A 24 -63.47 -0.14 19.18
CA LEU A 24 -64.37 -1.01 19.93
C LEU A 24 -65.28 -0.21 20.87
N ARG A 25 -64.76 0.85 21.51
CA ARG A 25 -65.54 1.74 22.38
C ARG A 25 -66.60 2.53 21.61
N LEU A 26 -66.31 2.91 20.36
CA LEU A 26 -67.28 3.55 19.46
C LEU A 26 -68.35 2.56 18.97
N ALA A 27 -67.98 1.30 18.71
CA ALA A 27 -68.90 0.29 18.18
C ALA A 27 -69.76 -0.39 19.26
N MET A 28 -69.19 -0.71 20.43
CA MET A 28 -69.83 -1.47 21.52
C MET A 28 -69.41 -0.94 22.90
N PRO A 29 -69.98 0.19 23.37
CA PRO A 29 -69.54 0.87 24.59
C PRO A 29 -69.68 0.02 25.87
N GLN A 30 -70.69 -0.85 25.94
CA GLN A 30 -70.97 -1.71 27.10
C GLN A 30 -69.91 -2.79 27.38
N HIS A 31 -69.10 -3.16 26.38
CA HIS A 31 -68.03 -4.16 26.52
C HIS A 31 -66.63 -3.53 26.64
N ALA A 32 -66.48 -2.23 26.41
CA ALA A 32 -65.16 -1.60 26.28
C ALA A 32 -64.42 -1.40 27.62
N ALA A 33 -65.14 -1.29 28.73
CA ALA A 33 -64.56 -1.05 30.06
C ALA A 33 -63.56 -2.13 30.54
N PRO A 34 -63.86 -3.45 30.51
CA PRO A 34 -62.90 -4.48 30.91
C PRO A 34 -61.67 -4.53 29.99
N PHE A 35 -61.83 -4.31 28.68
CA PHE A 35 -60.70 -4.29 27.75
C PHE A 35 -59.79 -3.07 27.95
N ALA A 36 -60.35 -1.91 28.32
CA ALA A 36 -59.57 -0.74 28.67
C ALA A 36 -58.71 -0.95 29.94
N ALA A 37 -59.27 -1.62 30.95
CA ALA A 37 -58.52 -1.99 32.16
C ALA A 37 -57.39 -2.98 31.86
N LEU A 38 -57.66 -3.99 31.02
CA LEU A 38 -56.64 -4.96 30.58
C LEU A 38 -55.50 -4.29 29.79
N TRP A 39 -55.82 -3.29 28.96
CA TRP A 39 -54.83 -2.53 28.22
C TRP A 39 -53.91 -1.70 29.13
N TRP A 40 -54.47 -0.99 30.12
CA TRP A 40 -53.67 -0.26 31.13
C TRP A 40 -52.80 -1.21 31.95
N ALA A 41 -53.33 -2.37 32.36
CA ALA A 41 -52.56 -3.40 33.05
C ALA A 41 -51.40 -3.91 32.19
N SER A 42 -51.64 -4.18 30.89
CA SER A 42 -50.57 -4.61 29.98
C SER A 42 -49.48 -3.54 29.78
N GLY A 43 -49.85 -2.25 29.78
CA GLY A 43 -48.91 -1.13 29.74
C GLY A 43 -48.06 -1.04 31.01
N ALA A 44 -48.69 -1.18 32.19
CA ALA A 44 -47.98 -1.21 33.46
C ALA A 44 -46.97 -2.37 33.54
N VAL A 45 -47.36 -3.56 33.09
CA VAL A 45 -46.46 -4.72 32.99
C VAL A 45 -45.30 -4.44 32.03
N LEU A 46 -45.57 -3.88 30.84
CA LEU A 46 -44.52 -3.53 29.87
C LEU A 46 -43.50 -2.55 30.47
N VAL A 47 -43.96 -1.51 31.17
CA VAL A 47 -43.10 -0.53 31.84
C VAL A 47 -42.28 -1.19 32.95
N MET A 48 -42.89 -2.00 33.81
CA MET A 48 -42.18 -2.70 34.88
C MET A 48 -41.10 -3.63 34.32
N VAL A 49 -41.41 -4.41 33.28
CA VAL A 49 -40.46 -5.30 32.62
C VAL A 49 -39.33 -4.51 31.96
N ALA A 50 -39.65 -3.38 31.30
CA ALA A 50 -38.64 -2.52 30.71
C ALA A 50 -37.72 -1.88 31.76
N MET A 51 -38.25 -1.45 32.91
CA MET A 51 -37.45 -0.90 34.01
C MET A 51 -36.56 -1.96 34.66
N TRP A 52 -37.10 -3.16 34.91
CA TRP A 52 -36.33 -4.29 35.40
C TRP A 52 -35.16 -4.63 34.46
N ASP A 53 -35.43 -4.73 33.16
CA ASP A 53 -34.41 -5.03 32.15
C ASP A 53 -33.34 -3.92 32.02
N ALA A 54 -33.71 -2.66 32.24
CA ALA A 54 -32.77 -1.54 32.29
C ALA A 54 -31.85 -1.59 33.50
N TYR A 55 -32.39 -1.98 34.67
CA TYR A 55 -31.66 -2.10 35.94
C TYR A 55 -30.73 -3.31 35.94
N GLU A 56 -31.18 -4.44 35.40
CA GLU A 56 -30.39 -5.69 35.36
C GLU A 56 -29.20 -5.64 34.41
N ARG A 57 -29.12 -4.61 33.55
CA ARG A 57 -28.04 -4.41 32.59
C ARG A 57 -26.71 -4.12 33.27
N ALA A 58 -25.66 -4.81 32.84
CA ALA A 58 -24.29 -4.57 33.30
C ALA A 58 -23.80 -3.11 33.06
N PRO A 59 -23.05 -2.51 34.02
CA PRO A 59 -22.43 -1.19 33.88
C PRO A 59 -21.41 -1.10 32.74
N ALA A 60 -21.00 0.13 32.41
CA ALA A 60 -20.14 0.36 31.26
C ALA A 60 -18.68 -0.12 31.45
N ALA A 61 -18.18 -0.01 32.67
CA ALA A 61 -16.78 -0.19 33.06
C ALA A 61 -16.39 -1.65 33.34
N THR A 62 -17.26 -2.62 33.05
CA THR A 62 -17.05 -4.03 33.41
C THR A 62 -16.48 -4.87 32.26
N ILE A 63 -16.13 -4.28 31.12
CA ILE A 63 -15.59 -5.03 29.98
C ILE A 63 -14.25 -4.45 29.61
N ASP A 64 -13.22 -5.25 29.80
CA ASP A 64 -11.87 -4.95 29.36
C ASP A 64 -11.67 -5.46 27.93
N VAL A 65 -11.01 -4.65 27.10
CA VAL A 65 -10.80 -4.93 25.68
C VAL A 65 -9.36 -4.63 25.31
N VAL A 66 -8.65 -5.67 24.91
CA VAL A 66 -7.28 -5.57 24.41
C VAL A 66 -7.28 -5.92 22.93
N ARG A 67 -6.76 -5.01 22.11
CA ARG A 67 -6.56 -5.22 20.67
C ARG A 67 -5.13 -5.66 20.43
N SER A 68 -4.97 -6.72 19.64
CA SER A 68 -3.68 -7.14 19.12
C SER A 68 -3.71 -7.08 17.59
N LEU A 69 -2.89 -6.18 17.05
CA LEU A 69 -2.63 -6.06 15.62
C LEU A 69 -1.24 -6.62 15.29
N PRO A 70 -1.00 -7.07 14.04
CA PRO A 70 0.35 -7.29 13.54
C PRO A 70 1.19 -6.01 13.64
N GLU A 71 2.51 -6.15 13.79
CA GLU A 71 3.43 -5.01 13.85
C GLU A 71 3.39 -4.15 12.57
N ASN A 72 3.22 -4.81 11.42
CA ASN A 72 3.17 -4.18 10.11
C ASN A 72 2.07 -4.85 9.27
N LEU A 73 1.38 -4.06 8.45
CA LEU A 73 0.41 -4.53 7.49
C LEU A 73 0.96 -4.39 6.06
N ALA A 74 0.52 -5.25 5.16
CA ALA A 74 0.85 -5.16 3.73
C ALA A 74 -0.38 -4.73 2.91
N LEU A 75 -0.17 -3.83 1.96
CA LEU A 75 -1.20 -3.33 1.04
C LEU A 75 -1.87 -4.49 0.28
N ASN A 76 -3.21 -4.49 0.24
CA ASN A 76 -4.03 -5.51 -0.44
C ASN A 76 -3.75 -6.96 0.02
N VAL A 77 -3.23 -7.14 1.24
CA VAL A 77 -3.05 -8.45 1.87
C VAL A 77 -3.97 -8.54 3.07
N ARG A 78 -4.67 -9.68 3.21
CA ARG A 78 -5.45 -9.99 4.41
C ARG A 78 -4.49 -10.34 5.55
N ASN A 79 -4.54 -9.58 6.63
CA ASN A 79 -3.75 -9.84 7.83
C ASN A 79 -4.69 -10.21 8.97
N GLU A 80 -4.26 -11.13 9.83
CA GLU A 80 -5.06 -11.55 10.98
C GLU A 80 -4.86 -10.60 12.16
N ALA A 81 -5.97 -10.15 12.72
CA ALA A 81 -6.04 -9.34 13.93
C ALA A 81 -6.97 -10.02 14.94
N HIS A 82 -6.81 -9.71 16.21
CA HIS A 82 -7.70 -10.26 17.22
C HIS A 82 -8.00 -9.29 18.36
N LEU A 83 -9.25 -9.34 18.81
CA LEU A 83 -9.74 -8.67 20.01
C LEU A 83 -9.87 -9.69 21.13
N VAL A 84 -9.33 -9.36 22.29
CA VAL A 84 -9.54 -10.09 23.52
C VAL A 84 -10.50 -9.29 24.38
N LEU A 85 -11.67 -9.86 24.65
CA LEU A 85 -12.69 -9.25 25.50
C LEU A 85 -12.80 -10.03 26.79
N ARG A 86 -12.79 -9.34 27.93
CA ARG A 86 -12.95 -9.96 29.25
C ARG A 86 -14.08 -9.29 30.02
N ASN A 87 -14.99 -10.10 30.54
CA ASN A 87 -16.05 -9.63 31.41
C ASN A 87 -15.58 -9.61 32.87
N LEU A 88 -15.28 -8.42 33.39
CA LEU A 88 -14.94 -8.16 34.78
C LEU A 88 -16.19 -7.98 35.66
N GLY A 89 -17.38 -8.02 35.07
CA GLY A 89 -18.64 -7.87 35.77
C GLY A 89 -19.14 -9.16 36.42
N PRO A 90 -20.06 -9.06 37.40
CA PRO A 90 -20.60 -10.21 38.11
C PRO A 90 -21.71 -10.95 37.32
N ARG A 91 -22.11 -10.45 36.15
CA ARG A 91 -23.28 -10.94 35.38
C ARG A 91 -22.90 -11.25 33.93
N PRO A 92 -23.59 -12.19 33.26
CA PRO A 92 -23.37 -12.45 31.85
C PRO A 92 -23.82 -11.26 30.99
N VAL A 93 -23.10 -10.98 29.91
CA VAL A 93 -23.39 -9.84 29.02
C VAL A 93 -23.44 -10.28 27.57
N ARG A 94 -24.49 -9.86 26.85
CA ARG A 94 -24.61 -10.02 25.40
C ARG A 94 -24.05 -8.78 24.70
N LEU A 95 -23.10 -9.00 23.79
CA LEU A 95 -22.28 -7.98 23.18
C LEU A 95 -22.32 -8.11 21.65
N GLU A 96 -22.39 -6.97 20.98
CA GLU A 96 -22.03 -6.82 19.58
C GLU A 96 -20.74 -5.97 19.54
N VAL A 97 -19.72 -6.52 18.91
CA VAL A 97 -18.35 -5.98 18.89
C VAL A 97 -18.02 -5.55 17.48
N ALA A 98 -17.54 -4.31 17.33
CA ALA A 98 -17.01 -3.77 16.09
C ALA A 98 -15.71 -3.02 16.36
N ASP A 99 -14.73 -3.19 15.48
CA ASP A 99 -13.51 -2.39 15.50
C ASP A 99 -13.74 -1.04 14.81
N ASP A 100 -12.84 -0.09 15.01
CA ASP A 100 -12.89 1.27 14.44
C ASP A 100 -11.66 1.51 13.54
N PRO A 101 -11.59 0.86 12.35
CA PRO A 101 -10.50 1.04 11.41
C PRO A 101 -10.57 2.42 10.72
N PRO A 102 -9.44 2.92 10.19
CA PRO A 102 -9.48 4.06 9.28
C PRO A 102 -10.22 3.68 7.99
N VAL A 103 -10.76 4.69 7.28
CA VAL A 103 -11.62 4.52 6.08
C VAL A 103 -11.02 3.62 4.98
N HIS A 104 -9.70 3.51 4.92
CA HIS A 104 -9.00 2.74 3.90
C HIS A 104 -8.65 1.30 4.33
N ILE A 105 -9.18 0.81 5.45
CA ILE A 105 -9.02 -0.59 5.88
C ILE A 105 -10.39 -1.25 5.95
N ASP A 106 -10.56 -2.32 5.18
CA ASP A 106 -11.79 -3.11 5.18
C ASP A 106 -11.70 -4.21 6.26
N ILE A 107 -12.79 -4.41 7.00
CA ILE A 107 -12.96 -5.49 7.98
C ILE A 107 -14.31 -6.16 7.73
N PRO A 108 -14.39 -7.17 6.84
CA PRO A 108 -15.66 -7.76 6.44
C PRO A 108 -16.30 -8.64 7.53
N GLU A 109 -15.53 -9.15 8.48
CA GLU A 109 -16.04 -10.08 9.50
C GLU A 109 -16.70 -9.39 10.71
N LEU A 110 -16.64 -8.06 10.83
CA LEU A 110 -17.25 -7.31 11.93
C LEU A 110 -18.48 -6.51 11.44
N PRO A 111 -19.52 -6.32 12.26
CA PRO A 111 -19.62 -6.66 13.69
C PRO A 111 -19.92 -8.14 13.98
N VAL A 112 -19.49 -8.63 15.16
CA VAL A 112 -19.78 -9.99 15.68
C VAL A 112 -20.57 -9.92 16.97
N GLN A 113 -21.53 -10.85 17.14
CA GLN A 113 -22.30 -11.01 18.37
C GLN A 113 -21.75 -12.16 19.22
N LEU A 114 -21.59 -11.92 20.53
CA LEU A 114 -21.12 -12.92 21.48
C LEU A 114 -21.70 -12.69 22.88
N THR A 115 -21.71 -13.73 23.71
CA THR A 115 -22.14 -13.65 25.12
C THR A 115 -20.97 -14.03 26.00
N LEU A 116 -20.66 -13.21 27.00
CA LEU A 116 -19.61 -13.49 27.98
C LEU A 116 -20.23 -13.73 29.35
N ALA A 117 -19.95 -14.88 29.96
CA ALA A 117 -20.23 -15.15 31.36
C ALA A 117 -19.34 -14.29 32.29
N PRO A 118 -19.67 -14.18 33.59
CA PRO A 118 -18.84 -13.48 34.56
C PRO A 118 -17.41 -14.05 34.60
N GLY A 119 -16.40 -13.19 34.49
CA GLY A 119 -14.98 -13.61 34.47
C GLY A 119 -14.50 -14.27 33.18
N GLU A 120 -15.40 -14.54 32.22
CA GLU A 120 -15.06 -15.19 30.96
C GLU A 120 -14.28 -14.25 30.04
N GLN A 121 -13.39 -14.85 29.24
CA GLN A 121 -12.62 -14.20 28.21
C GLN A 121 -12.95 -14.84 26.85
N ALA A 122 -13.29 -14.01 25.86
CA ALA A 122 -13.43 -14.46 24.47
C ALA A 122 -12.40 -13.78 23.58
N ARG A 123 -11.95 -14.53 22.57
CA ARG A 123 -11.09 -14.05 21.50
C ARG A 123 -11.87 -13.99 20.20
N VAL A 124 -11.97 -12.79 19.63
CA VAL A 124 -12.58 -12.56 18.32
C VAL A 124 -11.46 -12.36 17.32
N ASN A 125 -11.28 -13.32 16.41
CA ASN A 125 -10.33 -13.20 15.31
C ASN A 125 -11.04 -12.61 14.09
N TYR A 126 -10.42 -11.64 13.43
CA TYR A 126 -10.95 -10.97 12.24
C TYR A 126 -9.79 -10.64 11.30
N ARG A 127 -10.11 -10.30 10.04
CA ARG A 127 -9.10 -9.99 9.05
C ARG A 127 -9.17 -8.53 8.67
N VAL A 128 -8.00 -7.89 8.61
CA VAL A 128 -7.86 -6.51 8.13
C VAL A 128 -7.31 -6.53 6.71
N LEU A 129 -7.94 -5.76 5.82
CA LEU A 129 -7.52 -5.61 4.43
C LEU A 129 -7.23 -4.13 4.12
N PRO A 130 -5.95 -3.71 4.15
CA PRO A 130 -5.57 -2.33 3.84
C PRO A 130 -5.65 -2.06 2.34
N ARG A 131 -6.37 -0.98 1.97
CA ARG A 131 -6.52 -0.48 0.58
C ARG A 131 -5.63 0.70 0.26
N ARG A 132 -4.95 1.25 1.26
CA ARG A 132 -4.02 2.38 1.13
C ARG A 132 -2.84 2.19 2.07
N ARG A 133 -1.66 2.64 1.66
CA ARG A 133 -0.45 2.59 2.48
C ARG A 133 -0.38 3.77 3.48
N GLY A 134 0.63 3.73 4.34
CA GLY A 134 0.92 4.77 5.33
C GLY A 134 0.49 4.38 6.74
N ASP A 135 0.36 5.36 7.61
CA ASP A 135 -0.04 5.14 8.98
C ASP A 135 -1.56 4.85 9.06
N ALA A 136 -1.90 3.70 9.62
CA ALA A 136 -3.27 3.34 9.95
C ALA A 136 -3.49 3.57 11.45
N ARG A 137 -4.41 4.48 11.78
CA ARG A 137 -4.83 4.76 13.16
C ARG A 137 -6.18 4.13 13.41
N PHE A 138 -6.20 3.33 14.45
CA PHE A 138 -7.25 2.42 14.82
C PHE A 138 -7.87 2.99 16.10
N GLY A 139 -9.11 3.49 16.00
CA GLY A 139 -9.81 4.12 17.12
C GLY A 139 -10.24 3.08 18.18
N PRO A 140 -10.81 3.50 19.32
CA PRO A 140 -11.28 2.57 20.36
C PRO A 140 -12.36 1.61 19.84
N VAL A 141 -12.43 0.40 20.40
CA VAL A 141 -13.39 -0.64 19.95
C VAL A 141 -14.82 -0.21 20.27
N TRP A 142 -15.73 -0.34 19.31
CA TRP A 142 -17.16 -0.16 19.56
C TRP A 142 -17.77 -1.41 20.18
N LEU A 143 -18.28 -1.27 21.40
CA LEU A 143 -19.12 -2.27 22.03
C LEU A 143 -20.56 -1.79 22.09
N ARG A 144 -21.49 -2.62 21.63
CA ARG A 144 -22.92 -2.47 21.88
C ARG A 144 -23.38 -3.61 22.78
N ARG A 145 -23.93 -3.24 23.93
CA ARG A 145 -24.43 -4.18 24.93
C ARG A 145 -25.94 -4.20 24.89
N HIS A 146 -26.48 -5.40 24.97
CA HIS A 146 -27.90 -5.64 25.11
C HIS A 146 -28.24 -5.99 26.55
N SER A 147 -29.36 -5.48 27.04
CA SER A 147 -29.96 -5.96 28.29
C SER A 147 -30.42 -7.42 28.15
N PRO A 148 -30.70 -8.14 29.26
CA PRO A 148 -31.08 -9.55 29.22
C PRO A 148 -32.25 -9.90 28.28
N LEU A 149 -33.32 -9.07 28.30
CA LEU A 149 -34.48 -9.18 27.40
C LEU A 149 -34.26 -8.46 26.06
N GLY A 150 -33.15 -7.72 25.92
CA GLY A 150 -32.79 -6.97 24.74
C GLY A 150 -33.69 -5.77 24.48
N LEU A 151 -34.38 -5.24 25.50
CA LEU A 151 -35.21 -4.03 25.39
C LEU A 151 -34.36 -2.77 25.34
N TRP A 152 -33.16 -2.79 25.90
CA TRP A 152 -32.25 -1.66 25.98
C TRP A 152 -30.89 -1.95 25.34
N GLU A 153 -30.32 -0.91 24.77
CA GLU A 153 -28.98 -0.91 24.19
C GLU A 153 -28.10 0.15 24.86
N ALA A 154 -26.86 -0.21 25.16
CA ALA A 154 -25.84 0.71 25.66
C ALA A 154 -24.58 0.60 24.80
N ARG A 155 -24.03 1.73 24.36
CA ARG A 155 -22.78 1.78 23.61
C ARG A 155 -21.64 2.24 24.51
N SER A 156 -20.46 1.67 24.31
CA SER A 156 -19.21 2.13 24.92
C SER A 156 -18.06 1.97 23.94
N ARG A 157 -16.98 2.70 24.19
CA ARG A 157 -15.76 2.69 23.39
C ARG A 157 -14.54 2.37 24.25
N PRO A 158 -14.39 1.15 24.79
CA PRO A 158 -13.23 0.76 25.57
C PRO A 158 -12.00 0.47 24.67
N GLY A 159 -10.84 0.42 25.32
CA GLY A 159 -9.54 0.17 24.69
C GLY A 159 -8.86 1.46 24.21
N ASP A 160 -7.56 1.35 24.00
CA ASP A 160 -6.72 2.46 23.56
C ASP A 160 -6.68 2.57 22.03
N GLU A 161 -6.31 3.75 21.55
CA GLU A 161 -5.97 3.94 20.15
C GLU A 161 -4.68 3.18 19.81
N CYS A 162 -4.70 2.48 18.69
CA CYS A 162 -3.54 1.76 18.18
C CYS A 162 -3.12 2.35 16.84
N SER A 163 -1.83 2.35 16.53
CA SER A 163 -1.34 2.74 15.22
C SER A 163 -0.43 1.66 14.66
N VAL A 164 -0.63 1.34 13.38
CA VAL A 164 0.12 0.33 12.64
C VAL A 164 0.51 0.89 11.28
N LYS A 165 1.66 0.50 10.76
CA LYS A 165 2.15 0.95 9.45
C LYS A 165 1.72 -0.02 8.36
N VAL A 166 1.20 0.52 7.26
CA VAL A 166 0.86 -0.23 6.05
C VAL A 166 1.95 -0.02 5.01
N PHE A 167 2.67 -1.09 4.68
CA PHE A 167 3.77 -1.11 3.72
C PHE A 167 3.32 -1.56 2.32
N PRO A 168 4.09 -1.22 1.27
CA PRO A 168 3.89 -1.80 -0.05
C PRO A 168 4.06 -3.33 -0.01
N ASN A 169 3.25 -4.03 -0.80
CA ASN A 169 3.35 -5.49 -0.94
C ASN A 169 4.49 -5.89 -1.90
N PHE A 170 5.70 -5.55 -1.51
CA PHE A 170 6.91 -5.87 -2.24
C PHE A 170 7.21 -7.38 -2.27
N VAL A 171 6.76 -8.16 -1.29
CA VAL A 171 6.99 -9.62 -1.27
C VAL A 171 6.24 -10.32 -2.41
N ALA A 172 4.98 -9.96 -2.66
CA ALA A 172 4.25 -10.49 -3.82
C ALA A 172 4.91 -10.06 -5.13
N ALA A 173 5.28 -8.78 -5.23
CA ALA A 173 5.97 -8.24 -6.39
C ALA A 173 7.30 -8.96 -6.66
N SER A 174 8.11 -9.22 -5.63
CA SER A 174 9.39 -9.94 -5.76
C SER A 174 9.25 -11.40 -6.17
N ARG A 175 8.21 -12.09 -5.71
CA ARG A 175 7.93 -13.47 -6.14
C ARG A 175 7.51 -13.54 -7.62
N LEU A 176 6.63 -12.64 -8.04
CA LEU A 176 6.22 -12.53 -9.45
C LEU A 176 7.40 -12.12 -10.34
N ALA A 177 8.17 -11.14 -9.89
CA ALA A 177 9.38 -10.69 -10.55
C ALA A 177 10.38 -11.84 -10.69
N GLY A 178 10.60 -12.65 -9.65
CA GLY A 178 11.53 -13.79 -9.72
C GLY A 178 11.18 -14.77 -10.86
N MET A 179 9.89 -15.09 -11.04
CA MET A 179 9.45 -15.98 -12.12
C MET A 179 9.56 -15.36 -13.51
N GLY A 180 9.25 -14.06 -13.66
CA GLY A 180 9.33 -13.34 -14.93
C GLY A 180 10.77 -13.04 -15.34
N LEU A 181 11.56 -12.58 -14.37
CA LEU A 181 12.95 -12.20 -14.55
C LEU A 181 13.81 -13.41 -14.94
N GLU A 182 13.65 -14.58 -14.32
CA GLU A 182 14.39 -15.78 -14.75
C GLU A 182 14.16 -16.15 -16.22
N ARG A 183 12.92 -15.98 -16.72
CA ARG A 183 12.57 -16.26 -18.12
C ARG A 183 13.16 -15.22 -19.07
N GLU A 184 13.00 -13.94 -18.77
CA GLU A 184 13.58 -12.86 -19.59
C GLU A 184 15.11 -12.87 -19.55
N MET A 185 15.70 -13.13 -18.39
CA MET A 185 17.13 -13.33 -18.24
C MET A 185 17.63 -14.50 -19.07
N GLY A 186 16.90 -15.62 -19.09
CA GLY A 186 17.20 -16.74 -19.99
C GLY A 186 17.17 -16.34 -21.47
N ALA A 187 16.16 -15.56 -21.86
CA ALA A 187 16.00 -15.07 -23.24
C ALA A 187 17.10 -14.07 -23.67
N ILE A 188 17.59 -13.24 -22.74
CA ILE A 188 18.63 -12.23 -23.00
C ILE A 188 20.05 -12.80 -22.73
N GLY A 189 20.17 -14.08 -22.34
CA GLY A 189 21.47 -14.69 -21.96
C GLY A 189 22.09 -14.06 -20.71
N VAL A 190 21.26 -13.54 -19.81
CA VAL A 190 21.65 -12.86 -18.58
C VAL A 190 21.77 -13.86 -17.43
N HIS A 191 22.94 -14.48 -17.24
CA HIS A 191 23.22 -15.10 -15.95
C HIS A 191 23.62 -14.03 -14.91
N LEU A 192 22.99 -14.04 -13.72
CA LEU A 192 23.45 -13.36 -12.51
C LEU A 192 24.74 -14.05 -12.03
N GLN A 193 25.81 -13.90 -12.81
CA GLN A 193 27.13 -14.33 -12.39
C GLN A 193 27.91 -13.07 -12.05
N GLN A 194 28.42 -13.00 -10.82
CA GLN A 194 29.42 -12.01 -10.47
C GLN A 194 30.57 -12.15 -11.46
N ARG A 195 30.78 -11.10 -12.26
CA ARG A 195 31.88 -11.08 -13.23
C ARG A 195 33.19 -11.08 -12.44
N ARG A 196 34.02 -12.10 -12.69
CA ARG A 196 35.43 -12.13 -12.30
C ARG A 196 36.19 -11.17 -13.21
N GLY A 197 36.93 -10.21 -12.66
CA GLY A 197 37.66 -9.23 -13.45
C GLY A 197 38.76 -8.52 -12.66
N ASP A 198 39.73 -7.96 -13.37
CA ASP A 198 40.94 -7.27 -12.86
C ASP A 198 40.64 -5.94 -12.13
N GLY A 199 39.75 -5.96 -11.15
CA GLY A 199 39.49 -4.79 -10.31
C GLY A 199 40.64 -4.46 -9.35
N MET A 200 40.43 -3.45 -8.52
CA MET A 200 41.40 -3.05 -7.49
C MET A 200 41.01 -3.54 -6.08
N ASP A 201 39.79 -4.03 -5.89
CA ASP A 201 39.33 -4.47 -4.58
C ASP A 201 39.57 -5.97 -4.37
N PHE A 202 40.09 -6.33 -3.19
CA PHE A 202 40.53 -7.69 -2.89
C PHE A 202 39.32 -8.58 -2.63
N HIS A 203 39.12 -9.60 -3.47
CA HIS A 203 38.03 -10.55 -3.32
C HIS A 203 38.44 -11.75 -2.45
N GLN A 204 39.44 -12.51 -2.90
CA GLN A 204 39.94 -13.67 -2.15
C GLN A 204 41.37 -14.06 -2.55
N LEU A 205 42.04 -14.84 -1.70
CA LEU A 205 43.29 -15.51 -2.06
C LEU A 205 42.98 -16.83 -2.75
N ARG A 206 43.58 -17.05 -3.92
CA ARG A 206 43.48 -18.34 -4.65
C ARG A 206 44.84 -18.83 -5.09
N GLU A 207 44.91 -20.10 -5.45
CA GLU A 207 46.12 -20.66 -6.05
C GLU A 207 46.41 -20.00 -7.41
N PHE A 208 47.69 -19.67 -7.63
CA PHE A 208 48.17 -19.08 -8.87
C PHE A 208 47.92 -20.03 -10.04
N ARG A 209 47.44 -19.49 -11.16
CA ARG A 209 47.26 -20.22 -12.41
C ARG A 209 48.15 -19.63 -13.47
N THR A 210 48.62 -20.48 -14.37
CA THR A 210 49.40 -20.07 -15.54
C THR A 210 48.56 -19.13 -16.39
N GLY A 211 48.94 -17.85 -16.46
CA GLY A 211 48.17 -16.77 -17.08
C GLY A 211 47.86 -15.60 -16.13
N ASP A 212 47.95 -15.82 -14.82
CA ASP A 212 47.83 -14.74 -13.83
C ASP A 212 49.05 -13.80 -13.89
N SER A 213 48.83 -12.50 -13.69
CA SER A 213 49.92 -11.53 -13.67
C SER A 213 50.82 -11.73 -12.44
N LEU A 214 52.14 -11.67 -12.62
CA LEU A 214 53.10 -11.75 -11.51
C LEU A 214 52.89 -10.66 -10.45
N ARG A 215 52.26 -9.52 -10.81
CA ARG A 215 51.91 -8.44 -9.87
C ARG A 215 50.79 -8.82 -8.90
N GLN A 216 49.97 -9.81 -9.22
CA GLN A 216 48.86 -10.28 -8.39
C GLN A 216 49.32 -11.31 -7.33
N ILE A 217 50.59 -11.75 -7.36
CA ILE A 217 51.12 -12.72 -6.39
C ILE A 217 51.19 -12.08 -5.00
N ASP A 218 50.54 -12.71 -4.03
CA ASP A 218 50.74 -12.39 -2.63
C ASP A 218 51.95 -13.16 -2.09
N TRP A 219 53.11 -12.50 -2.04
CA TRP A 219 54.35 -13.10 -1.56
C TRP A 219 54.28 -13.55 -0.10
N LYS A 220 53.47 -12.88 0.74
CA LYS A 220 53.31 -13.20 2.16
C LYS A 220 52.48 -14.47 2.35
N ALA A 221 51.37 -14.60 1.62
CA ALA A 221 50.56 -15.82 1.61
C ALA A 221 51.32 -16.99 0.96
N THR A 222 52.05 -16.73 -0.12
CA THR A 222 52.89 -17.72 -0.80
C THR A 222 53.96 -18.31 0.15
N ALA A 223 54.62 -17.46 0.93
CA ALA A 223 55.60 -17.90 1.93
C ALA A 223 54.98 -18.78 3.04
N ARG A 224 53.73 -18.49 3.44
CA ARG A 224 53.03 -19.25 4.48
C ARG A 224 52.53 -20.61 4.00
N TYR A 225 51.97 -20.66 2.79
CA TYR A 225 51.36 -21.88 2.24
C TYR A 225 52.32 -22.74 1.41
N ARG A 226 53.55 -22.26 1.15
CA ARG A 226 54.58 -22.93 0.33
C ARG A 226 54.11 -23.32 -1.08
N LYS A 227 53.11 -22.60 -1.59
CA LYS A 227 52.61 -22.70 -2.97
C LYS A 227 52.26 -21.30 -3.48
N PRO A 228 52.38 -21.01 -4.78
CA PRO A 228 52.14 -19.67 -5.30
C PRO A 228 50.66 -19.29 -5.14
N ILE A 229 50.40 -18.20 -4.40
CA ILE A 229 49.06 -17.67 -4.14
C ILE A 229 48.91 -16.34 -4.87
N SER A 230 47.82 -16.20 -5.63
CA SER A 230 47.42 -14.98 -6.32
C SER A 230 46.24 -14.31 -5.62
N ARG A 231 46.24 -12.99 -5.56
CA ARG A 231 45.10 -12.18 -5.11
C ARG A 231 44.10 -12.11 -6.27
N GLU A 232 42.90 -12.62 -6.03
CA GLU A 232 41.76 -12.39 -6.91
C GLU A 232 41.17 -11.04 -6.55
N TYR A 233 41.13 -10.14 -7.53
CA TYR A 233 40.47 -8.85 -7.39
C TYR A 233 39.07 -8.92 -8.00
N GLN A 234 38.14 -8.10 -7.50
CA GLN A 234 36.82 -7.92 -8.08
C GLN A 234 36.70 -6.51 -8.64
N ASP A 235 36.08 -6.38 -9.82
CA ASP A 235 35.83 -5.08 -10.47
C ASP A 235 34.80 -4.30 -9.66
N GLU A 236 35.28 -3.38 -8.82
CA GLU A 236 34.46 -2.51 -7.99
C GLU A 236 34.06 -1.29 -8.83
N ARG A 237 32.98 -1.44 -9.61
CA ARG A 237 32.24 -0.27 -10.10
C ARG A 237 30.99 -0.11 -9.28
N ASP A 238 31.22 0.39 -8.08
CA ASP A 238 30.23 0.92 -7.18
C ASP A 238 29.51 2.10 -7.84
N GLN A 239 28.33 1.85 -8.41
CA GLN A 239 27.54 2.87 -9.08
C GLN A 239 26.36 3.30 -8.21
N ASP A 240 26.01 4.58 -8.29
CA ASP A 240 24.82 5.09 -7.63
C ASP A 240 23.63 5.02 -8.60
N ILE A 241 22.55 4.42 -8.12
CA ILE A 241 21.24 4.36 -8.77
C ILE A 241 20.35 5.37 -8.05
N LEU A 242 19.88 6.38 -8.78
CA LEU A 242 19.01 7.42 -8.28
C LEU A 242 17.64 7.30 -8.95
N PHE A 243 16.62 7.03 -8.15
CA PHE A 243 15.25 7.06 -8.62
C PHE A 243 14.68 8.47 -8.52
N LEU A 244 14.17 9.00 -9.62
CA LEU A 244 13.30 10.16 -9.66
C LEU A 244 11.86 9.65 -9.76
N LEU A 245 11.16 9.59 -8.63
CA LEU A 245 9.81 9.06 -8.55
C LEU A 245 8.79 10.18 -8.67
N ASP A 246 7.98 10.12 -9.71
CA ASP A 246 6.87 11.05 -9.92
C ASP A 246 5.75 10.78 -8.90
N CYS A 247 5.39 11.81 -8.15
CA CYS A 247 4.26 11.81 -7.22
C CYS A 247 3.09 12.67 -7.73
N GLY A 248 3.08 13.11 -8.99
CA GLY A 248 2.03 13.97 -9.52
C GLY A 248 0.70 13.26 -9.83
N ARG A 249 -0.27 14.05 -10.30
CA ARG A 249 -1.66 13.61 -10.57
C ARG A 249 -1.79 12.46 -11.56
N ARG A 250 -0.87 12.35 -12.52
CA ARG A 250 -0.91 11.31 -13.58
C ARG A 250 -0.64 9.92 -13.01
N MET A 251 0.13 9.84 -11.92
CA MET A 251 0.44 8.60 -11.23
C MET A 251 -0.73 8.05 -10.39
N ARG A 252 -1.84 8.81 -10.29
CA ARG A 252 -3.10 8.36 -9.66
C ARG A 252 -3.90 7.37 -10.51
N ALA A 253 -3.60 7.25 -11.81
CA ALA A 253 -4.25 6.29 -12.69
C ALA A 253 -4.22 4.90 -12.05
N ARG A 254 -5.31 4.14 -12.16
CA ARG A 254 -5.46 2.83 -11.53
C ARG A 254 -5.67 1.78 -12.58
N ASP A 255 -4.86 0.73 -12.50
CA ASP A 255 -5.03 -0.50 -13.25
C ASP A 255 -5.34 -1.61 -12.22
N ALA A 256 -6.55 -2.17 -12.32
CA ALA A 256 -7.12 -3.06 -11.31
C ALA A 256 -7.11 -2.46 -9.88
N GLU A 257 -6.53 -3.14 -8.89
CA GLU A 257 -6.56 -2.77 -7.48
C GLU A 257 -5.45 -1.80 -7.05
N LEU A 258 -4.49 -1.51 -7.93
CA LEU A 258 -3.30 -0.71 -7.63
C LEU A 258 -3.24 0.53 -8.51
N SER A 259 -2.70 1.62 -7.97
CA SER A 259 -2.38 2.79 -8.77
C SER A 259 -1.06 2.60 -9.53
N HIS A 260 -0.86 3.36 -10.60
CA HIS A 260 0.40 3.46 -11.33
C HIS A 260 1.55 3.82 -10.37
N PHE A 261 1.28 4.70 -9.39
CA PHE A 261 2.23 5.02 -8.33
C PHE A 261 2.65 3.78 -7.53
N ASP A 262 1.71 2.88 -7.19
CA ASP A 262 2.00 1.68 -6.41
C ASP A 262 2.82 0.66 -7.23
N HIS A 263 2.53 0.56 -8.52
CA HIS A 263 3.31 -0.24 -9.48
C HIS A 263 4.73 0.30 -9.65
N ALA A 264 4.87 1.62 -9.82
CA ALA A 264 6.15 2.31 -9.86
C ALA A 264 6.96 2.07 -8.59
N LEU A 265 6.32 2.14 -7.42
CA LEU A 265 6.99 1.91 -6.16
C LEU A 265 7.48 0.46 -6.00
N ASN A 266 6.68 -0.51 -6.41
CA ASN A 266 7.09 -1.92 -6.42
C ASN A 266 8.27 -2.16 -7.37
N ALA A 267 8.22 -1.61 -8.59
CA ALA A 267 9.31 -1.69 -9.55
C ALA A 267 10.60 -1.06 -9.01
N LEU A 268 10.49 0.11 -8.39
CA LEU A 268 11.59 0.80 -7.74
C LEU A 268 12.22 -0.04 -6.63
N LEU A 269 11.43 -0.59 -5.71
CA LEU A 269 11.93 -1.42 -4.61
C LEU A 269 12.61 -2.71 -5.10
N LEU A 270 12.12 -3.28 -6.19
CA LEU A 270 12.71 -4.47 -6.83
C LEU A 270 14.05 -4.15 -7.49
N THR A 271 14.11 -3.10 -8.29
CA THR A 271 15.36 -2.62 -8.89
C THR A 271 16.36 -2.20 -7.82
N ALA A 272 15.90 -1.56 -6.74
CA ALA A 272 16.72 -1.24 -5.58
C ALA A 272 17.29 -2.50 -4.90
N GLN A 273 16.48 -3.53 -4.69
CA GLN A 273 16.95 -4.79 -4.09
C GLN A 273 18.03 -5.45 -4.98
N VAL A 274 17.80 -5.50 -6.29
CA VAL A 274 18.76 -6.08 -7.24
C VAL A 274 20.05 -5.24 -7.27
N GLY A 275 19.93 -3.91 -7.33
CA GLY A 275 21.06 -2.98 -7.30
C GLY A 275 21.92 -3.12 -6.04
N LEU A 276 21.28 -3.12 -4.86
CA LEU A 276 21.95 -3.30 -3.56
C LEU A 276 22.67 -4.66 -3.46
N ARG A 277 22.08 -5.73 -4.01
CA ARG A 277 22.73 -7.05 -4.08
C ARG A 277 23.96 -7.06 -4.99
N GLN A 278 23.97 -6.18 -5.99
CA GLN A 278 25.07 -6.02 -6.94
C GLN A 278 26.13 -5.00 -6.46
N GLY A 279 26.03 -4.49 -5.22
CA GLY A 279 26.97 -3.53 -4.62
C GLY A 279 26.66 -2.05 -4.88
N ASP A 280 25.63 -1.75 -5.68
CA ASP A 280 25.32 -0.37 -6.06
C ASP A 280 24.67 0.41 -4.92
N GLY A 281 24.95 1.72 -4.85
CA GLY A 281 24.26 2.64 -3.95
C GLY A 281 22.88 2.96 -4.50
N VAL A 282 21.85 2.99 -3.65
CA VAL A 282 20.49 3.32 -4.07
C VAL A 282 19.99 4.57 -3.35
N GLY A 283 19.54 5.57 -4.11
CA GLY A 283 18.93 6.79 -3.61
C GLY A 283 17.61 7.09 -4.31
N LEU A 284 16.87 8.04 -3.75
CA LEU A 284 15.53 8.42 -4.17
C LEU A 284 15.36 9.93 -4.08
N LEU A 285 14.75 10.53 -5.10
CA LEU A 285 14.15 11.84 -5.08
C LEU A 285 12.69 11.70 -5.52
N THR A 286 11.73 12.11 -4.69
CA THR A 286 10.34 12.24 -5.14
C THR A 286 10.06 13.65 -5.58
N PHE A 287 9.14 13.83 -6.52
CA PHE A 287 8.75 15.16 -6.97
C PHE A 287 7.28 15.21 -7.34
N ALA A 288 6.65 16.33 -7.00
CA ALA A 288 5.34 16.79 -7.45
C ALA A 288 5.29 18.29 -7.16
N ALA A 289 4.54 19.07 -7.94
CA ALA A 289 4.44 20.50 -7.64
C ALA A 289 3.84 20.71 -6.23
N ALA A 290 4.38 21.68 -5.48
CA ALA A 290 4.01 21.91 -4.10
C ALA A 290 2.53 22.34 -3.95
N GLU A 291 1.75 21.59 -3.19
CA GLU A 291 0.40 22.01 -2.77
C GLU A 291 0.53 23.10 -1.70
N ARG A 292 0.16 24.35 -2.03
CA ARG A 292 0.05 25.43 -1.03
C ARG A 292 -1.10 25.10 -0.07
N GLY A 293 -0.76 24.66 1.14
CA GLY A 293 -1.72 24.50 2.25
C GLY A 293 -2.24 23.08 2.52
N ALA A 294 -1.71 22.05 1.85
CA ALA A 294 -2.08 20.66 2.17
C ALA A 294 -1.28 20.14 3.37
N HIS A 295 -1.99 19.77 4.45
CA HIS A 295 -1.42 19.11 5.64
C HIS A 295 -0.99 17.65 5.41
N CYS A 296 -1.09 17.17 4.16
CA CYS A 296 -0.79 15.79 3.80
C CYS A 296 0.44 15.79 2.89
N CYS A 297 1.58 15.36 3.44
CA CYS A 297 2.83 15.02 2.76
C CYS A 297 3.51 16.14 1.94
N ASP A 298 4.55 16.73 2.55
CA ASP A 298 5.63 17.49 1.89
C ASP A 298 6.17 16.69 0.69
N GLY A 299 5.93 17.19 -0.53
CA GLY A 299 5.95 16.40 -1.79
C GLY A 299 7.33 15.92 -2.24
N THR A 300 8.40 16.45 -1.66
CA THR A 300 9.78 16.20 -2.09
C THR A 300 10.56 15.50 -0.99
N ARG A 301 10.78 14.19 -1.15
CA ARG A 301 11.63 13.38 -0.27
C ARG A 301 12.94 13.07 -0.96
N TRP A 302 14.04 13.33 -0.25
CA TRP A 302 15.38 12.97 -0.68
C TRP A 302 15.96 11.89 0.22
N LEU A 303 16.48 10.84 -0.41
CA LEU A 303 17.33 9.84 0.20
C LEU A 303 18.61 9.76 -0.62
N ALA A 304 19.73 10.16 -0.01
CA ALA A 304 21.04 10.00 -0.64
C ALA A 304 21.34 8.51 -0.91
N PRO A 305 22.17 8.19 -1.92
CA PRO A 305 22.58 6.81 -2.18
C PRO A 305 23.11 6.11 -0.94
N ILE A 306 22.43 5.04 -0.54
CA ILE A 306 22.81 4.20 0.59
C ILE A 306 23.15 2.79 0.12
N LYS A 307 24.08 2.16 0.83
CA LYS A 307 24.55 0.79 0.59
C LYS A 307 24.34 -0.10 1.80
N GLY A 308 24.49 -1.40 1.57
CA GLY A 308 24.52 -2.42 2.61
C GLY A 308 23.15 -3.01 2.93
N HIS A 309 23.17 -4.00 3.83
CA HIS A 309 22.02 -4.86 4.11
C HIS A 309 20.80 -4.11 4.69
N THR A 310 21.01 -2.98 5.39
CA THR A 310 19.92 -2.17 5.96
C THR A 310 19.35 -1.14 4.99
N ALA A 311 19.95 -0.97 3.81
CA ALA A 311 19.57 0.09 2.87
C ALA A 311 18.15 -0.10 2.34
N LEU A 312 17.78 -1.33 2.00
CA LEU A 312 16.43 -1.63 1.51
C LEU A 312 15.36 -1.30 2.56
N ASN A 313 15.57 -1.66 3.82
CA ASN A 313 14.62 -1.35 4.89
C ASN A 313 14.47 0.16 5.08
N ARG A 314 15.56 0.92 5.03
CA ARG A 314 15.50 2.40 5.07
C ARG A 314 14.71 2.97 3.91
N LEU A 315 14.94 2.47 2.69
CA LEU A 315 14.20 2.88 1.50
C LEU A 315 12.70 2.57 1.65
N ILE A 316 12.33 1.36 2.09
CA ILE A 316 10.94 0.96 2.34
C ILE A 316 10.28 1.89 3.36
N HIS A 317 10.96 2.22 4.46
CA HIS A 317 10.48 3.18 5.47
C HIS A 317 10.43 4.63 4.97
N GLN A 318 11.17 5.00 3.93
CA GLN A 318 11.09 6.32 3.33
C GLN A 318 9.89 6.47 2.38
N VAL A 319 9.39 5.36 1.85
CA VAL A 319 8.37 5.35 0.79
C VAL A 319 6.99 4.82 1.22
N TYR A 320 6.88 4.22 2.41
CA TYR A 320 5.65 3.52 2.80
C TYR A 320 4.41 4.43 2.82
N ASP A 321 4.54 5.67 3.26
CA ASP A 321 3.48 6.67 3.35
C ASP A 321 3.42 7.64 2.16
N LEU A 322 4.21 7.37 1.10
CA LEU A 322 4.15 8.14 -0.14
C LEU A 322 2.90 7.81 -0.96
N HIS A 323 2.31 8.86 -1.51
CA HIS A 323 1.11 8.84 -2.33
C HIS A 323 1.25 9.84 -3.47
N SER A 324 0.54 9.59 -4.57
CA SER A 324 0.38 10.56 -5.64
C SER A 324 -0.53 11.73 -5.21
N SER A 325 -0.08 12.97 -5.43
CA SER A 325 -0.77 14.23 -5.18
C SER A 325 -1.80 14.56 -6.27
N THR A 326 -2.52 15.67 -6.12
CA THR A 326 -3.38 16.20 -7.19
C THR A 326 -2.69 17.21 -8.10
N THR A 327 -1.42 17.53 -7.82
CA THR A 327 -0.65 18.53 -8.54
C THR A 327 -0.01 17.99 -9.80
N ALA A 328 0.35 18.91 -10.71
CA ALA A 328 1.15 18.56 -11.88
C ALA A 328 2.59 18.19 -11.46
N SER A 329 3.26 17.42 -12.30
CA SER A 329 4.65 17.04 -12.13
C SER A 329 5.54 18.12 -12.75
N ASP A 330 6.55 18.60 -12.02
CA ASP A 330 7.56 19.53 -12.56
C ASP A 330 8.89 18.77 -12.70
N TYR A 331 9.17 18.30 -13.93
CA TYR A 331 10.37 17.52 -14.22
C TYR A 331 11.64 18.36 -14.16
N LEU A 332 11.55 19.64 -14.52
CA LEU A 332 12.71 20.53 -14.58
C LEU A 332 13.18 20.88 -13.17
N GLU A 333 12.25 21.23 -12.27
CA GLU A 333 12.54 21.43 -10.85
C GLU A 333 13.15 20.17 -10.22
N ALA A 334 12.59 18.99 -10.51
CA ALA A 334 13.12 17.71 -10.04
C ALA A 334 14.55 17.45 -10.53
N ALA A 335 14.84 17.72 -11.80
CA ALA A 335 16.16 17.55 -12.39
C ALA A 335 17.20 18.51 -11.77
N GLN A 336 16.84 19.78 -11.59
CA GLN A 336 17.68 20.78 -10.93
C GLN A 336 17.97 20.38 -9.49
N GLY A 337 16.91 20.01 -8.74
CA GLY A 337 17.02 19.57 -7.36
C GLY A 337 17.91 18.33 -7.21
N LEU A 338 17.88 17.39 -8.16
CA LEU A 338 18.79 16.25 -8.15
C LEU A 338 20.25 16.68 -8.33
N LEU A 339 20.52 17.54 -9.31
CA LEU A 339 21.89 17.97 -9.66
C LEU A 339 22.56 18.80 -8.57
N GLU A 340 21.78 19.53 -7.78
CA GLU A 340 22.25 20.25 -6.60
C GLU A 340 22.68 19.29 -5.48
N ARG A 341 21.90 18.22 -5.25
CA ARG A 341 22.09 17.27 -4.15
C ARG A 341 23.11 16.19 -4.48
N HIS A 342 23.22 15.79 -5.74
CA HIS A 342 24.08 14.69 -6.17
C HIS A 342 25.04 15.09 -7.29
N ARG A 343 26.34 15.11 -6.95
CA ARG A 343 27.41 15.58 -7.85
C ARG A 343 28.15 14.45 -8.58
N LYS A 344 28.06 13.21 -8.11
CA LYS A 344 28.74 12.06 -8.74
C LYS A 344 27.96 11.59 -9.96
N ARG A 345 28.63 10.91 -10.89
CA ARG A 345 27.95 10.25 -12.01
C ARG A 345 27.13 9.09 -11.46
N ALA A 346 25.89 8.98 -11.92
CA ALA A 346 24.90 8.01 -11.44
C ALA A 346 24.00 7.58 -12.59
N MET A 347 23.35 6.44 -12.43
CA MET A 347 22.22 6.06 -13.25
C MET A 347 20.95 6.70 -12.66
N VAL A 348 20.31 7.57 -13.42
CA VAL A 348 19.08 8.25 -13.01
C VAL A 348 17.90 7.58 -13.69
N ILE A 349 17.01 7.00 -12.89
CA ILE A 349 15.78 6.35 -13.37
C ILE A 349 14.60 7.27 -13.05
N LEU A 350 14.06 7.92 -14.08
CA LEU A 350 12.84 8.71 -13.97
C LEU A 350 11.63 7.78 -14.16
N VAL A 351 10.81 7.60 -13.11
CA VAL A 351 9.62 6.74 -13.15
C VAL A 351 8.38 7.63 -13.13
N THR A 352 7.62 7.63 -14.23
CA THR A 352 6.49 8.57 -14.45
C THR A 352 5.47 7.99 -15.45
N ASN A 353 4.38 8.73 -15.70
CA ASN A 353 3.43 8.49 -16.78
C ASN A 353 3.54 9.64 -17.79
N VAL A 354 4.33 9.42 -18.84
CA VAL A 354 4.65 10.44 -19.86
C VAL A 354 3.45 10.69 -20.75
N ARG A 355 3.15 11.97 -21.00
CA ARG A 355 2.20 12.42 -22.03
C ARG A 355 2.74 13.62 -22.80
N GLU A 356 2.10 13.92 -23.93
CA GLU A 356 2.54 14.97 -24.86
C GLU A 356 2.60 16.36 -24.21
N GLU A 357 1.71 16.68 -23.27
CA GLU A 357 1.69 18.02 -22.65
C GLU A 357 2.92 18.29 -21.76
N ASP A 358 3.64 17.24 -21.35
CA ASP A 358 4.86 17.35 -20.57
C ASP A 358 6.12 17.33 -21.45
N ALA A 359 5.97 17.30 -22.78
CA ALA A 359 7.08 17.07 -23.70
C ALA A 359 8.23 18.07 -23.49
N ASP A 360 7.94 19.37 -23.45
CA ASP A 360 8.99 20.40 -23.35
C ASP A 360 9.75 20.31 -22.01
N ASP A 361 9.02 20.17 -20.91
CA ASP A 361 9.61 20.06 -19.56
C ASP A 361 10.42 18.77 -19.40
N LEU A 362 9.89 17.64 -19.89
CA LEU A 362 10.58 16.36 -19.87
C LEU A 362 11.85 16.39 -20.73
N HIS A 363 11.80 17.00 -21.90
CA HIS A 363 12.97 17.17 -22.76
C HIS A 363 14.02 18.07 -22.09
N ALA A 364 13.64 19.17 -21.47
CA ALA A 364 14.55 20.05 -20.76
C ALA A 364 15.22 19.33 -19.57
N ALA A 365 14.42 18.64 -18.75
CA ALA A 365 14.88 17.88 -17.59
C ALA A 365 15.84 16.74 -17.98
N THR A 366 15.47 15.91 -18.95
CA THR A 366 16.31 14.79 -19.40
C THR A 366 17.60 15.27 -20.06
N THR A 367 17.56 16.35 -20.83
CA THR A 367 18.76 16.97 -21.43
C THR A 367 19.70 17.49 -20.35
N LEU A 368 19.16 18.11 -19.30
CA LEU A 368 19.94 18.62 -18.18
C LEU A 368 20.63 17.48 -17.40
N LEU A 369 19.88 16.42 -17.09
CA LEU A 369 20.39 15.23 -16.38
C LEU A 369 21.42 14.46 -17.22
N ALA A 370 21.19 14.30 -18.52
CA ALA A 370 22.05 13.54 -19.44
C ALA A 370 23.45 14.14 -19.62
N ARG A 371 23.66 15.42 -19.25
CA ARG A 371 25.01 16.04 -19.24
C ARG A 371 25.98 15.34 -18.30
N ARG A 372 25.49 14.71 -17.23
CA ARG A 372 26.31 14.07 -16.20
C ARG A 372 25.90 12.62 -15.95
N HIS A 373 24.60 12.34 -15.96
CA HIS A 373 24.05 11.05 -15.56
C HIS A 373 23.64 10.23 -16.77
N ARG A 374 23.60 8.90 -16.60
CA ARG A 374 22.93 8.03 -17.56
C ARG A 374 21.45 8.02 -17.20
N VAL A 375 20.60 8.51 -18.09
CA VAL A 375 19.17 8.67 -17.81
C VAL A 375 18.38 7.53 -18.44
N VAL A 376 17.49 6.95 -17.64
CA VAL A 376 16.47 5.98 -18.03
C VAL A 376 15.12 6.60 -17.75
N VAL A 377 14.26 6.67 -18.76
CA VAL A 377 12.86 7.12 -18.61
C VAL A 377 11.97 5.89 -18.61
N ALA A 378 11.39 5.58 -17.47
CA ALA A 378 10.47 4.49 -17.28
C ALA A 378 9.03 5.04 -17.25
N SER A 379 8.37 4.94 -18.40
CA SER A 379 7.01 5.44 -18.61
C SER A 379 5.99 4.32 -18.45
N LEU A 380 4.99 4.54 -17.60
CA LEU A 380 3.81 3.68 -17.53
C LEU A 380 2.79 4.11 -18.60
N ARG A 381 2.02 3.14 -19.13
CA ARG A 381 0.80 3.39 -19.91
C ARG A 381 -0.40 2.70 -19.29
N GLU A 382 -1.57 3.28 -19.40
CA GLU A 382 -2.82 2.75 -18.84
C GLU A 382 -3.35 1.58 -19.68
N GLN A 383 -3.74 0.47 -19.03
CA GLN A 383 -4.39 -0.67 -19.71
C GLN A 383 -5.72 -0.27 -20.35
N ALA A 384 -6.43 0.71 -19.78
CA ALA A 384 -7.71 1.21 -20.29
C ALA A 384 -7.65 1.73 -21.74
N LEU A 385 -6.47 2.14 -22.23
CA LEU A 385 -6.28 2.59 -23.60
C LEU A 385 -6.39 1.42 -24.60
N ASP A 386 -5.81 0.27 -24.25
CA ASP A 386 -5.89 -0.94 -25.08
C ASP A 386 -7.32 -1.49 -25.11
N GLU A 387 -7.98 -1.51 -23.94
CA GLU A 387 -9.38 -1.93 -23.82
C GLU A 387 -10.30 -1.05 -24.66
N ARG A 388 -10.02 0.26 -24.72
CA ARG A 388 -10.78 1.21 -25.55
C ARG A 388 -10.62 0.92 -27.05
N ILE A 389 -9.42 0.58 -27.50
CA ILE A 389 -9.16 0.25 -28.91
C ILE A 389 -9.79 -1.09 -29.30
N ALA A 390 -9.79 -2.06 -28.37
CA ALA A 390 -10.35 -3.39 -28.60
C ALA A 390 -11.88 -3.45 -28.49
N ALA A 391 -12.53 -2.44 -27.90
CA ALA A 391 -13.97 -2.39 -27.72
C ALA A 391 -14.72 -2.34 -29.07
N PRO A 392 -15.90 -2.99 -29.18
CA PRO A 392 -16.69 -2.94 -30.40
C PRO A 392 -17.21 -1.53 -30.67
N LEU A 393 -17.13 -1.08 -31.93
CA LEU A 393 -17.57 0.23 -32.37
C LEU A 393 -19.03 0.16 -32.83
N GLN A 394 -19.97 0.68 -32.03
CA GLN A 394 -21.40 0.65 -32.37
C GLN A 394 -21.97 2.04 -32.63
N VAL A 395 -21.48 3.05 -31.92
CA VAL A 395 -21.95 4.44 -32.00
C VAL A 395 -20.82 5.35 -32.50
N LEU A 396 -21.19 6.52 -33.05
CA LEU A 396 -20.22 7.55 -33.44
C LEU A 396 -19.30 7.93 -32.27
N ASP A 397 -19.84 8.03 -31.05
CA ASP A 397 -19.06 8.34 -29.85
C ASP A 397 -17.97 7.29 -29.56
N ASP A 398 -18.24 5.99 -29.80
CA ASP A 398 -17.24 4.93 -29.66
C ASP A 398 -16.10 5.12 -30.68
N THR A 399 -16.47 5.52 -31.90
CA THR A 399 -15.51 5.77 -32.98
C THR A 399 -14.64 6.98 -32.66
N LEU A 400 -15.24 8.09 -32.21
CA LEU A 400 -14.52 9.30 -31.81
C LEU A 400 -13.59 9.04 -30.62
N ALA A 401 -14.05 8.28 -29.62
CA ALA A 401 -13.23 7.89 -28.47
C ALA A 401 -12.04 7.00 -28.90
N CYS A 402 -12.26 6.05 -29.81
CA CYS A 402 -11.19 5.21 -30.36
C CYS A 402 -10.17 6.04 -31.16
N LEU A 403 -10.61 6.92 -32.05
CA LEU A 403 -9.73 7.80 -32.82
C LEU A 403 -8.92 8.74 -31.91
N GLY A 404 -9.55 9.33 -30.89
CA GLY A 404 -8.83 10.14 -29.90
C GLY A 404 -7.80 9.33 -29.11
N THR A 405 -8.09 8.07 -28.80
CA THR A 405 -7.14 7.15 -28.14
C THR A 405 -5.94 6.84 -29.04
N LEU A 406 -6.18 6.60 -30.33
CA LEU A 406 -5.12 6.35 -31.32
C LEU A 406 -4.23 7.58 -31.53
N ASP A 407 -4.82 8.77 -31.63
CA ASP A 407 -4.06 10.03 -31.76
C ASP A 407 -3.20 10.29 -30.52
N TYR A 408 -3.76 10.10 -29.32
CA TYR A 408 -3.05 10.18 -28.05
C TYR A 408 -1.84 9.21 -27.99
N LEU A 409 -2.05 7.93 -28.35
CA LEU A 409 -0.96 6.94 -28.39
C LEU A 409 0.10 7.29 -29.44
N GLY A 410 -0.32 7.81 -30.60
CA GLY A 410 0.60 8.25 -31.65
C GLY A 410 1.44 9.46 -31.23
N ALA A 411 0.86 10.44 -30.54
CA ALA A 411 1.59 11.56 -29.95
C ALA A 411 2.61 11.10 -28.89
N ARG A 412 2.18 10.20 -28.01
CA ARG A 412 3.04 9.62 -26.97
C ARG A 412 4.21 8.83 -27.56
N GLU A 413 3.99 7.97 -28.55
CA GLU A 413 5.06 7.20 -29.19
C GLU A 413 6.07 8.12 -29.89
N ARG A 414 5.61 9.21 -30.54
CA ARG A 414 6.51 10.22 -31.14
C ARG A 414 7.43 10.85 -30.09
N LEU A 415 6.87 11.24 -28.93
CA LEU A 415 7.65 11.79 -27.81
C LEU A 415 8.69 10.78 -27.30
N LEU A 416 8.30 9.51 -27.09
CA LEU A 416 9.22 8.47 -26.63
C LEU A 416 10.33 8.18 -27.66
N GLN A 417 10.02 8.19 -28.96
CA GLN A 417 11.01 8.04 -30.03
C GLN A 417 12.00 9.19 -30.07
N GLN A 418 11.56 10.44 -29.87
CA GLN A 418 12.46 11.60 -29.77
C GLN A 418 13.45 11.44 -28.62
N LEU A 419 13.00 10.93 -27.47
CA LEU A 419 13.89 10.63 -26.34
C LEU A 419 14.90 9.52 -26.68
N ARG A 420 14.47 8.44 -27.34
CA ARG A 420 15.37 7.35 -27.80
C ARG A 420 16.42 7.84 -28.80
N GLN A 421 16.03 8.70 -29.75
CA GLN A 421 16.95 9.28 -30.74
C GLN A 421 18.05 10.13 -30.10
N ARG A 422 17.80 10.70 -28.93
CA ARG A 422 18.80 11.43 -28.12
C ARG A 422 19.72 10.51 -27.31
N GLY A 423 19.61 9.19 -27.48
CA GLY A 423 20.45 8.20 -26.82
C GLY A 423 20.04 7.87 -25.37
N LEU A 424 18.86 8.33 -24.95
CA LEU A 424 18.25 7.98 -23.66
C LEU A 424 17.70 6.55 -23.72
N SER A 425 17.76 5.84 -22.59
CA SER A 425 17.02 4.59 -22.48
C SER A 425 15.58 4.87 -22.09
N VAL A 426 14.62 4.27 -22.79
CA VAL A 426 13.20 4.51 -22.61
C VAL A 426 12.48 3.18 -22.50
N ILE A 427 11.83 2.96 -21.36
CA ILE A 427 10.94 1.83 -21.11
C ILE A 427 9.52 2.36 -21.24
N ASP A 428 8.72 1.67 -22.04
CA ASP A 428 7.28 1.93 -22.16
C ASP A 428 6.52 0.62 -21.99
N THR A 429 5.73 0.52 -20.92
CA THR A 429 5.11 -0.75 -20.55
C THR A 429 3.87 -0.56 -19.69
N LEU A 430 3.10 -1.64 -19.55
CA LEU A 430 1.97 -1.71 -18.63
C LEU A 430 2.47 -1.75 -17.17
N PRO A 431 1.69 -1.26 -16.19
CA PRO A 431 2.15 -1.15 -14.81
C PRO A 431 2.55 -2.48 -14.18
N GLN A 432 1.91 -3.58 -14.59
CA GLN A 432 2.20 -4.92 -14.10
C GLN A 432 3.56 -5.43 -14.59
N GLN A 433 4.09 -4.95 -15.72
CA GLN A 433 5.34 -5.41 -16.32
C GLN A 433 6.54 -4.52 -15.98
N LEU A 434 6.30 -3.28 -15.56
CA LEU A 434 7.34 -2.28 -15.26
C LEU A 434 8.49 -2.81 -14.41
N HIS A 435 8.18 -3.64 -13.40
CA HIS A 435 9.19 -4.16 -12.50
C HIS A 435 10.18 -5.13 -13.16
N VAL A 436 9.75 -5.91 -14.15
CA VAL A 436 10.63 -6.84 -14.87
C VAL A 436 11.50 -6.07 -15.85
N GLU A 437 10.86 -5.23 -16.67
CA GLU A 437 11.53 -4.39 -17.67
C GLU A 437 12.57 -3.46 -17.05
N LEU A 438 12.27 -2.86 -15.91
CA LEU A 438 13.19 -1.94 -15.24
C LEU A 438 14.42 -2.66 -14.68
N VAL A 439 14.25 -3.86 -14.13
CA VAL A 439 15.37 -4.68 -13.64
C VAL A 439 16.21 -5.18 -14.82
N ALA A 440 15.57 -5.65 -15.90
CA ALA A 440 16.24 -6.10 -17.11
C ALA A 440 17.07 -4.97 -17.73
N GLU A 441 16.50 -3.78 -17.83
CA GLU A 441 17.17 -2.59 -18.37
C GLU A 441 18.36 -2.15 -17.50
N TYR A 442 18.19 -2.14 -16.18
CA TYR A 442 19.29 -1.89 -15.25
C TYR A 442 20.45 -2.88 -15.47
N LEU A 443 20.17 -4.18 -15.52
CA LEU A 443 21.19 -5.21 -15.73
C LEU A 443 21.86 -5.08 -17.11
N ARG A 444 21.10 -4.71 -18.14
CA ARG A 444 21.61 -4.46 -19.50
C ARG A 444 22.59 -3.29 -19.51
N LEU A 445 22.25 -2.17 -18.88
CA LEU A 445 23.11 -0.99 -18.79
C LEU A 445 24.36 -1.24 -17.94
N LYS A 446 24.21 -1.99 -16.84
CA LYS A 446 25.35 -2.40 -16.00
C LYS A 446 26.34 -3.28 -16.79
N ARG A 447 25.84 -4.15 -17.67
CA ARG A 447 26.69 -5.03 -18.50
C ARG A 447 27.45 -4.33 -19.61
N SER A 448 26.84 -3.33 -20.23
CA SER A 448 27.40 -2.62 -21.39
C SER A 448 28.52 -1.65 -21.01
N ASN A 449 28.89 -1.54 -19.72
CA ASN A 449 29.83 -0.55 -19.19
C ASN A 449 29.46 0.89 -19.63
N ALA A 450 28.19 1.14 -19.93
CA ALA A 450 27.70 2.44 -20.42
C ALA A 450 27.55 3.48 -19.31
N LEU A 451 28.05 3.18 -18.11
CA LEU A 451 27.92 3.94 -16.87
C LEU A 451 29.28 4.44 -16.38
#